data_AF-A0AAD9WT21-F1
#
_entry.id   AF-A0AAD9WT21-F1
#
_cell.length_a   1.000
_cell.length_b   1.000
_cell.length_c   1.000
_cell.angle_alpha   90.00
_cell.angle_beta   90.00
_cell.angle_gamma   90.00
#
_symmetry.space_group_name_H-M   'P 1'
#
loop_
_entity.id
_entity.type
_entity.pdbx_description
1 polymer ?
#
loop_
_entity_poly.entity_id
_entity_poly.type
_entity_poly.pdbx_seq_one_letter_code
_entity_poly.pdbx_strand_id
1 'polypeptide(L)'
;MGSLIGHVLPGIAFIALGLWHLFNQIKLHSLHPNLYSPFSWFPTSKIRYLELSLIMVGSSISIAMELFIGPKRHQPLDLDGTIPSNHLHNFEHATISLTFFTYAAFAILLDQIISSSKIQHGLTLFIGSIAFAHEILLFHLHSADHMGVEGQYHLLLQLVILVSLTTTLISIGHPKSFLVSFVRSASILFQGVWFIVIGYMLWTPEFIPKGCFINFEEGHQVVRCHGEAALHRAKSLVNLQFCWFSVGITIVLVSFYLVLDRFFDKKVEYSTLITREEEDEYSVDVESQTKNKHGNSRNYIGMAAGRGFASVDIEK
;
A
#
# COMPACT_ATOMS: atom_id res chain seq x y z
N MET A 1 13.61 -4.96 -17.19
CA MET A 1 14.81 -4.45 -17.90
C MET A 1 14.55 -3.07 -18.48
N GLY A 2 15.53 -2.15 -18.45
CA GLY A 2 15.48 -0.76 -18.96
C GLY A 2 14.71 -0.60 -20.27
N SER A 3 13.39 -0.53 -20.14
CA SER A 3 12.43 -0.52 -21.24
C SER A 3 11.17 0.14 -20.76
N LEU A 4 10.40 0.66 -21.72
CA LEU A 4 9.10 1.26 -21.47
C LEU A 4 8.19 0.34 -20.62
N ILE A 5 8.01 -0.91 -21.06
CA ILE A 5 7.10 -1.86 -20.39
C ILE A 5 7.63 -2.25 -19.00
N GLY A 6 8.95 -2.45 -18.89
CA GLY A 6 9.60 -2.79 -17.63
C GLY A 6 9.44 -1.73 -16.53
N HIS A 7 9.18 -0.48 -16.91
CA HIS A 7 8.89 0.61 -15.97
C HIS A 7 7.39 0.84 -15.78
N VAL A 8 6.61 0.84 -16.86
CA VAL A 8 5.18 1.16 -16.81
C VAL A 8 4.39 0.10 -16.04
N LEU A 9 4.69 -1.19 -16.22
CA LEU A 9 3.93 -2.26 -15.57
C LEU A 9 4.12 -2.27 -14.04
N PRO A 10 5.36 -2.25 -13.48
CA PRO A 10 5.55 -2.03 -12.05
C PRO A 10 4.92 -0.71 -11.58
N GLY A 11 5.03 0.35 -12.38
CA GLY A 11 4.43 1.64 -12.08
C GLY A 11 2.93 1.57 -11.83
N ILE A 12 2.19 0.87 -12.69
CA ILE A 12 0.74 0.63 -12.51
C ILE A 12 0.47 -0.16 -11.22
N ALA A 13 1.26 -1.19 -10.92
CA ALA A 13 1.10 -1.99 -9.72
C ALA A 13 1.31 -1.15 -8.44
N PHE A 14 2.36 -0.33 -8.40
CA PHE A 14 2.62 0.58 -7.29
C PHE A 14 1.55 1.66 -7.14
N ILE A 15 1.02 2.20 -8.24
CA ILE A 15 -0.13 3.14 -8.19
C ILE A 15 -1.36 2.45 -7.59
N ALA A 16 -1.71 1.25 -8.07
CA ALA A 16 -2.85 0.52 -7.57
C ALA A 16 -2.72 0.21 -6.07
N LEU A 17 -1.54 -0.25 -5.64
CA LEU A 17 -1.23 -0.54 -4.24
C LEU A 17 -1.26 0.72 -3.38
N GLY A 18 -0.64 1.81 -3.83
CA GLY A 18 -0.62 3.10 -3.13
C GLY A 18 -2.01 3.70 -2.96
N LEU A 19 -2.84 3.69 -4.01
CA LEU A 19 -4.24 4.14 -3.94
C LEU A 19 -5.09 3.24 -3.03
N TRP A 20 -4.90 1.93 -3.13
CA TRP A 20 -5.57 0.96 -2.25
C TRP A 20 -5.25 1.22 -0.78
N HIS A 21 -3.97 1.45 -0.44
CA HIS A 21 -3.59 1.80 0.92
C HIS A 21 -4.14 3.16 1.34
N LEU A 22 -3.98 4.20 0.51
CA LEU A 22 -4.48 5.55 0.82
C LEU A 22 -5.98 5.53 1.12
N PHE A 23 -6.78 4.94 0.24
CA PHE A 23 -8.23 4.86 0.42
C PHE A 23 -8.59 4.18 1.75
N ASN A 24 -7.98 3.04 2.06
CA ASN A 24 -8.30 2.29 3.27
C ASN A 24 -7.82 2.99 4.55
N GLN A 25 -6.64 3.64 4.53
CA GLN A 25 -6.17 4.40 5.69
C GLN A 25 -7.08 5.61 5.97
N ILE A 26 -7.47 6.35 4.93
CA ILE A 26 -8.36 7.52 5.07
C ILE A 26 -9.73 7.06 5.58
N LYS A 27 -10.30 6.02 4.98
CA LYS A 27 -11.57 5.42 5.43
C LYS A 27 -11.50 5.00 6.90
N LEU A 28 -10.43 4.32 7.31
CA LEU A 28 -10.27 3.89 8.70
C LEU A 28 -10.15 5.08 9.66
N HIS A 29 -9.40 6.11 9.26
CA HIS A 29 -9.22 7.31 10.06
C HIS A 29 -10.52 8.11 10.21
N SER A 30 -11.25 8.37 9.12
CA SER A 30 -12.49 9.14 9.16
C SER A 30 -13.61 8.41 9.91
N LEU A 31 -13.69 7.07 9.83
CA LEU A 31 -14.72 6.31 10.55
C LEU A 31 -14.37 6.09 12.04
N HIS A 32 -13.09 5.96 12.38
CA HIS A 32 -12.64 5.60 13.73
C HIS A 32 -11.39 6.40 14.18
N PRO A 33 -11.50 7.73 14.34
CA PRO A 33 -10.33 8.59 14.60
C PRO A 33 -9.60 8.25 15.90
N ASN A 34 -10.33 7.84 16.95
CA ASN A 34 -9.79 7.54 18.28
C ASN A 34 -9.24 6.11 18.44
N LEU A 35 -9.53 5.22 17.49
CA LEU A 35 -9.14 3.80 17.52
C LEU A 35 -8.25 3.41 16.34
N TYR A 36 -7.67 4.40 15.66
CA TYR A 36 -6.88 4.16 14.47
C TYR A 36 -5.68 3.23 14.77
N SER A 37 -5.69 2.09 14.09
CA SER A 37 -4.57 1.17 14.00
C SER A 37 -4.29 0.92 12.52
N PRO A 38 -3.23 1.52 11.95
CA PRO A 38 -2.85 1.31 10.58
C PRO A 38 -2.51 -0.16 10.34
N PHE A 39 -3.00 -0.71 9.25
CA PHE A 39 -2.56 -2.00 8.76
C PHE A 39 -1.42 -1.82 7.76
N SER A 40 -0.52 -2.81 7.71
CA SER A 40 0.55 -2.87 6.69
C SER A 40 0.01 -3.30 5.32
N TRP A 41 -1.08 -4.07 5.31
CA TRP A 41 -1.86 -4.52 4.16
C TRP A 41 -3.35 -4.59 4.55
N PHE A 42 -4.27 -4.50 3.60
CA PHE A 42 -5.71 -4.45 3.91
C PHE A 42 -6.48 -5.69 3.44
N PRO A 43 -7.25 -6.34 4.33
CA PRO A 43 -8.06 -7.48 3.93
C PRO A 43 -9.28 -7.07 3.10
N THR A 44 -9.67 -7.90 2.13
CA THR A 44 -10.92 -7.72 1.39
C THR A 44 -12.01 -8.67 1.88
N SER A 45 -13.28 -8.31 1.64
CA SER A 45 -14.43 -9.07 2.15
C SER A 45 -14.58 -10.46 1.54
N LYS A 46 -14.16 -10.66 0.28
CA LYS A 46 -14.28 -11.95 -0.42
C LYS A 46 -12.99 -12.77 -0.34
N ILE A 47 -11.84 -12.12 -0.47
CA ILE A 47 -10.53 -12.77 -0.48
C ILE A 47 -9.64 -12.03 0.51
N ARG A 48 -9.53 -12.55 1.74
CA ARG A 48 -8.80 -11.91 2.84
C ARG A 48 -7.42 -11.42 2.39
N TYR A 49 -6.65 -12.27 1.72
CA TYR A 49 -5.26 -11.99 1.32
C TYR A 49 -5.10 -11.44 -0.10
N LEU A 50 -6.14 -10.85 -0.72
CA LEU A 50 -6.10 -10.45 -2.14
C LEU A 50 -4.89 -9.59 -2.50
N GLU A 51 -4.63 -8.55 -1.71
CA GLU A 51 -3.47 -7.66 -1.91
C GLU A 51 -2.15 -8.44 -1.91
N LEU A 52 -1.93 -9.27 -0.89
CA LEU A 52 -0.71 -10.06 -0.73
C LEU A 52 -0.57 -11.11 -1.83
N SER A 53 -1.67 -11.76 -2.21
CA SER A 53 -1.69 -12.71 -3.32
C SER A 53 -1.36 -12.04 -4.66
N LEU A 54 -1.86 -10.83 -4.91
CA LEU A 54 -1.52 -10.07 -6.11
C LEU A 54 -0.04 -9.66 -6.12
N ILE A 55 0.52 -9.26 -4.97
CA ILE A 55 1.97 -9.00 -4.84
C ILE A 55 2.76 -10.27 -5.16
N MET A 56 2.41 -11.41 -4.58
CA MET A 56 3.09 -12.68 -4.83
C MET A 56 3.04 -13.06 -6.31
N VAL A 57 1.85 -13.03 -6.93
CA VAL A 57 1.68 -13.36 -8.35
C VAL A 57 2.46 -12.39 -9.24
N GLY A 58 2.36 -11.08 -8.99
CA GLY A 58 3.10 -10.06 -9.72
C GLY A 58 4.61 -10.24 -9.61
N SER A 59 5.12 -10.49 -8.41
CA SER A 59 6.54 -10.79 -8.17
C SER A 59 6.99 -12.06 -8.89
N SER A 60 6.19 -13.14 -8.85
CA SER A 60 6.53 -14.39 -9.56
C SER A 60 6.56 -14.18 -11.07
N ILE A 61 5.62 -13.43 -11.64
CA ILE A 61 5.62 -13.05 -13.06
C ILE A 61 6.86 -12.23 -13.37
N SER A 62 7.20 -11.24 -12.55
CA SER A 62 8.38 -10.39 -12.72
C SER A 62 9.67 -11.21 -12.74
N ILE A 63 9.85 -12.11 -11.76
CA ILE A 63 11.02 -13.03 -11.71
C ILE A 63 11.06 -13.90 -12.97
N ALA A 64 9.93 -14.46 -13.41
CA ALA A 64 9.87 -15.26 -14.62
C ALA A 64 10.23 -14.45 -15.87
N MET A 65 9.75 -13.21 -15.96
CA MET A 65 10.04 -12.28 -17.06
C MET A 65 11.52 -11.93 -17.13
N GLU A 66 12.15 -11.63 -15.99
CA GLU A 66 13.55 -11.22 -15.94
C GLU A 66 14.51 -12.42 -16.15
N LEU A 67 14.22 -13.61 -15.59
CA LEU A 67 15.18 -14.72 -15.64
C LEU A 67 14.95 -15.72 -16.79
N PHE A 68 13.71 -15.88 -17.27
CA PHE A 68 13.37 -16.98 -18.17
C PHE A 68 12.61 -16.57 -19.43
N ILE A 69 11.78 -15.53 -19.42
CA ILE A 69 10.96 -15.18 -20.59
C ILE A 69 11.64 -14.06 -21.41
N GLY A 70 12.15 -13.02 -20.76
CA GLY A 70 12.81 -11.89 -21.40
C GLY A 70 14.16 -12.23 -22.05
N PRO A 71 15.04 -13.02 -21.41
CA PRO A 71 16.31 -13.41 -22.02
C PRO A 71 16.12 -14.24 -23.30
N LYS A 72 16.88 -13.92 -24.36
CA LYS A 72 16.76 -14.56 -25.70
C LYS A 72 16.88 -16.09 -25.69
N ARG A 73 17.67 -16.64 -24.78
CA ARG A 73 17.90 -18.09 -24.66
C ARG A 73 16.92 -18.78 -23.72
N HIS A 74 15.99 -18.03 -23.14
CA HIS A 74 15.08 -18.48 -22.09
C HIS A 74 15.74 -19.17 -20.89
N GLN A 75 17.01 -18.83 -20.65
CA GLN A 75 17.77 -19.23 -19.47
C GLN A 75 18.62 -18.05 -19.00
N PRO A 76 18.84 -17.92 -17.69
CA PRO A 76 19.57 -16.78 -17.14
C PRO A 76 21.11 -16.95 -17.19
N LEU A 77 21.60 -18.18 -17.37
CA LEU A 77 23.03 -18.52 -17.33
C LEU A 77 23.65 -18.72 -18.73
N ASP A 78 24.97 -18.59 -18.81
CA ASP A 78 25.77 -18.94 -19.98
C ASP A 78 26.04 -20.45 -20.08
N LEU A 79 26.68 -20.87 -21.18
CA LEU A 79 27.02 -22.29 -21.43
C LEU A 79 27.98 -22.89 -20.39
N ASP A 80 28.79 -22.04 -19.77
CA ASP A 80 29.71 -22.40 -18.69
C ASP A 80 29.08 -22.33 -17.29
N GLY A 81 27.78 -21.98 -17.22
CA GLY A 81 27.04 -21.82 -15.96
C GLY A 81 27.24 -20.49 -15.26
N THR A 82 28.01 -19.56 -15.83
CA THR A 82 28.18 -18.21 -15.26
C THR A 82 26.99 -17.30 -15.57
N ILE A 83 26.89 -16.17 -14.86
CA ILE A 83 25.89 -15.13 -15.17
C ILE A 83 26.50 -14.19 -16.21
N PRO A 84 25.94 -14.09 -17.42
CA PRO A 84 26.40 -13.15 -18.44
C PRO A 84 26.36 -11.71 -17.92
N SER A 85 27.33 -10.87 -18.27
CA SER A 85 27.35 -9.46 -17.81
C SER A 85 26.09 -8.70 -18.21
N ASN A 86 25.59 -8.93 -19.43
CA ASN A 86 24.34 -8.36 -19.93
C ASN A 86 23.07 -8.97 -19.27
N HIS A 87 23.20 -9.93 -18.36
CA HIS A 87 22.10 -10.48 -17.57
C HIS A 87 22.14 -10.08 -16.10
N LEU A 88 23.21 -9.44 -15.60
CA LEU A 88 23.34 -9.08 -14.18
C LEU A 88 22.18 -8.22 -13.69
N HIS A 89 21.76 -7.23 -14.48
CA HIS A 89 20.62 -6.40 -14.17
C HIS A 89 19.29 -7.18 -14.09
N ASN A 90 19.15 -8.35 -14.75
CA ASN A 90 17.95 -9.20 -14.63
C ASN A 90 17.91 -9.85 -13.26
N PHE A 91 19.06 -10.32 -12.78
CA PHE A 91 19.18 -10.87 -11.44
C PHE A 91 18.93 -9.82 -10.36
N GLU A 92 19.39 -8.59 -10.56
CA GLU A 92 19.10 -7.47 -9.66
C GLU A 92 17.59 -7.22 -9.57
N HIS A 93 16.90 -7.10 -10.71
CA HIS A 93 15.44 -6.93 -10.74
C HIS A 93 14.64 -8.11 -10.20
N ALA A 94 15.07 -9.34 -10.52
CA ALA A 94 14.48 -10.55 -9.95
C ALA A 94 14.67 -10.60 -8.43
N THR A 95 15.79 -10.10 -7.92
CA THR A 95 16.06 -10.01 -6.48
C THR A 95 15.14 -8.99 -5.82
N ILE A 96 14.92 -7.81 -6.41
CA ILE A 96 13.91 -6.85 -5.94
C ILE A 96 12.51 -7.51 -5.90
N SER A 97 12.14 -8.21 -6.96
CA SER A 97 10.84 -8.90 -7.04
C SER A 97 10.69 -9.99 -5.96
N LEU A 98 11.79 -10.70 -5.66
CA LEU A 98 11.86 -11.70 -4.60
C LEU A 98 11.68 -11.10 -3.20
N THR A 99 12.19 -9.89 -2.93
CA THR A 99 11.98 -9.26 -1.62
C THR A 99 10.52 -8.90 -1.39
N PHE A 100 9.81 -8.42 -2.43
CA PHE A 100 8.36 -8.17 -2.36
C PHE A 100 7.54 -9.46 -2.23
N PHE A 101 7.94 -10.54 -2.92
CA PHE A 101 7.34 -11.86 -2.72
C PHE A 101 7.50 -12.33 -1.28
N THR A 102 8.71 -12.19 -0.73
CA THR A 102 9.06 -12.56 0.64
C THR A 102 8.22 -11.77 1.64
N TYR A 103 8.10 -10.45 1.45
CA TYR A 103 7.19 -9.60 2.22
C TYR A 103 5.76 -10.15 2.24
N ALA A 104 5.19 -10.42 1.07
CA ALA A 104 3.80 -10.86 0.98
C ALA A 104 3.57 -12.26 1.58
N ALA A 105 4.46 -13.20 1.30
CA ALA A 105 4.39 -14.56 1.85
C ALA A 105 4.49 -14.55 3.38
N PHE A 106 5.47 -13.85 3.94
CA PHE A 106 5.61 -13.76 5.40
C PHE A 106 4.50 -12.94 6.05
N ALA A 107 3.94 -11.92 5.39
CA ALA A 107 2.78 -11.20 5.92
C ALA A 107 1.57 -12.15 6.11
N ILE A 108 1.35 -13.09 5.19
CA ILE A 108 0.32 -14.15 5.33
C ILE A 108 0.67 -15.09 6.49
N LEU A 109 1.90 -15.60 6.53
CA LEU A 109 2.33 -16.54 7.57
C LEU A 109 2.25 -15.94 8.97
N LEU A 110 2.69 -14.69 9.14
CA LEU A 110 2.62 -13.97 10.42
C LEU A 110 1.17 -13.77 10.86
N ASP A 111 0.25 -13.45 9.93
CA ASP A 111 -1.19 -13.32 10.23
C ASP A 111 -1.83 -14.64 10.67
N GLN A 112 -1.36 -15.77 10.16
CA GLN A 112 -1.90 -17.09 10.51
C GLN A 112 -1.34 -17.66 11.81
N ILE A 113 -0.07 -17.38 12.12
CA ILE A 113 0.65 -18.03 13.23
C ILE A 113 0.64 -17.16 14.49
N ILE A 114 0.75 -15.84 14.36
CA ILE A 114 0.96 -14.94 15.51
C ILE A 114 -0.36 -14.37 15.98
N SER A 115 -0.77 -14.70 17.20
CA SER A 115 -2.00 -14.14 17.81
C SER A 115 -1.84 -12.69 18.29
N SER A 116 -0.62 -12.22 18.54
CA SER A 116 -0.34 -10.85 18.98
C SER A 116 -0.29 -9.88 17.80
N SER A 117 -1.35 -9.09 17.64
CA SER A 117 -1.49 -8.11 16.55
C SER A 117 -0.33 -7.09 16.50
N LYS A 118 0.20 -6.68 17.65
CA LYS A 118 1.33 -5.74 17.72
C LYS A 118 2.62 -6.33 17.16
N ILE A 119 2.94 -7.57 17.54
CA ILE A 119 4.16 -8.26 17.09
C ILE A 119 4.06 -8.58 15.60
N GLN A 120 2.92 -9.14 15.18
CA GLN A 120 2.63 -9.40 13.78
C GLN A 120 2.83 -8.15 12.91
N HIS A 121 2.24 -7.02 13.31
CA HIS A 121 2.34 -5.76 12.58
C HIS A 121 3.79 -5.25 12.50
N GLY A 122 4.50 -5.24 13.63
CA GLY A 122 5.90 -4.80 13.69
C GLY A 122 6.82 -5.65 12.80
N LEU A 123 6.67 -6.97 12.82
CA LEU A 123 7.45 -7.87 11.97
C LEU A 123 7.12 -7.69 10.49
N THR A 124 5.85 -7.49 10.15
CA THR A 124 5.45 -7.24 8.76
C THR A 124 6.05 -5.93 8.22
N LEU A 125 6.03 -4.87 9.02
CA LEU A 125 6.68 -3.60 8.68
C LEU A 125 8.21 -3.73 8.59
N PHE A 126 8.83 -4.52 9.46
CA PHE A 126 10.26 -4.81 9.40
C PHE A 126 10.63 -5.46 8.07
N ILE A 127 9.91 -6.51 7.65
CA ILE A 127 10.17 -7.17 6.36
C ILE A 127 9.91 -6.20 5.20
N GLY A 128 8.85 -5.39 5.27
CA GLY A 128 8.59 -4.34 4.28
C GLY A 128 9.71 -3.29 4.20
N SER A 129 10.30 -2.91 5.33
CA SER A 129 11.45 -2.00 5.37
C SER A 129 12.69 -2.62 4.72
N ILE A 130 12.91 -3.92 4.90
CA ILE A 130 13.99 -4.64 4.22
C ILE A 130 13.76 -4.67 2.71
N ALA A 131 12.51 -4.85 2.25
CA ALA A 131 12.18 -4.81 0.83
C ALA A 131 12.53 -3.45 0.21
N PHE A 132 12.11 -2.33 0.82
CA PHE A 132 12.48 -0.99 0.36
C PHE A 132 13.99 -0.71 0.46
N ALA A 133 14.66 -1.24 1.48
CA ALA A 133 16.11 -1.09 1.61
C ALA A 133 16.86 -1.82 0.48
N HIS A 134 16.43 -3.03 0.11
CA HIS A 134 16.98 -3.76 -1.03
C HIS A 134 16.68 -3.07 -2.35
N GLU A 135 15.48 -2.52 -2.50
CA GLU A 135 15.10 -1.73 -3.68
C GLU A 135 16.02 -0.53 -3.85
N ILE A 136 16.26 0.26 -2.79
CA ILE A 136 17.23 1.37 -2.82
C ILE A 136 18.63 0.87 -3.14
N LEU A 137 19.10 -0.17 -2.44
CA LEU A 137 20.45 -0.68 -2.61
C LEU A 137 20.70 -1.15 -4.05
N LEU A 138 19.76 -1.90 -4.62
CA LEU A 138 19.87 -2.44 -5.97
C LEU A 138 19.69 -1.37 -7.03
N PHE A 139 18.85 -0.34 -6.83
CA PHE A 139 18.82 0.82 -7.74
C PHE A 139 20.06 1.71 -7.61
N HIS A 140 20.66 1.81 -6.42
CA HIS A 140 21.84 2.64 -6.19
C HIS A 140 23.10 1.99 -6.75
N LEU A 141 23.23 0.68 -6.62
CA LEU A 141 24.35 -0.10 -7.14
C LEU A 141 24.07 -0.71 -8.53
N HIS A 142 22.89 -0.43 -9.09
CA HIS A 142 22.36 -1.01 -10.32
C HIS A 142 23.35 -1.02 -11.47
N SER A 143 23.72 -2.18 -11.98
CA SER A 143 24.80 -2.30 -12.97
C SER A 143 24.61 -1.46 -14.26
N ALA A 144 23.42 -0.95 -14.54
CA ALA A 144 23.08 -0.20 -15.76
C ALA A 144 22.94 1.34 -15.60
N ASP A 145 22.60 1.88 -14.42
CA ASP A 145 21.98 3.23 -14.33
C ASP A 145 22.85 4.34 -13.69
N HIS A 146 24.17 4.18 -13.64
CA HIS A 146 24.98 5.07 -12.80
C HIS A 146 25.25 6.47 -13.35
N MET A 147 24.99 6.71 -14.64
CA MET A 147 25.46 7.91 -15.32
C MET A 147 24.43 8.48 -16.30
N GLY A 148 24.56 9.77 -16.62
CA GLY A 148 23.73 10.40 -17.64
C GLY A 148 22.35 10.84 -17.15
N VAL A 149 21.36 10.77 -18.05
CA VAL A 149 19.98 11.23 -17.80
C VAL A 149 19.18 10.17 -17.05
N GLU A 150 19.32 8.90 -17.43
CA GLU A 150 18.70 7.75 -16.78
C GLU A 150 19.06 7.68 -15.29
N GLY A 151 20.34 7.79 -14.95
CA GLY A 151 20.77 7.84 -13.56
C GLY A 151 20.17 9.00 -12.75
N GLN A 152 19.87 10.15 -13.38
CA GLN A 152 19.19 11.25 -12.69
C GLN A 152 17.73 10.89 -12.36
N TYR A 153 17.03 10.21 -13.26
CA TYR A 153 15.67 9.72 -13.03
C TYR A 153 15.63 8.70 -11.89
N HIS A 154 16.54 7.71 -11.91
CA HIS A 154 16.63 6.67 -10.89
C HIS A 154 17.09 7.23 -9.54
N LEU A 155 17.97 8.23 -9.51
CA LEU A 155 18.35 8.92 -8.26
C LEU A 155 17.12 9.55 -7.59
N LEU A 156 16.25 10.21 -8.35
CA LEU A 156 15.04 10.81 -7.82
C LEU A 156 14.00 9.76 -7.38
N LEU A 157 13.94 8.62 -8.07
CA LEU A 157 13.16 7.46 -7.63
C LEU A 157 13.64 6.96 -6.25
N GLN A 158 14.97 6.80 -6.08
CA GLN A 158 15.57 6.38 -4.81
C GLN A 158 15.19 7.31 -3.65
N LEU A 159 15.07 8.62 -3.88
CA LEU A 159 14.59 9.56 -2.85
C LEU A 159 13.15 9.25 -2.41
N VAL A 160 12.25 8.92 -3.34
CA VAL A 160 10.86 8.55 -3.01
C VAL A 160 10.80 7.21 -2.28
N ILE A 161 11.64 6.24 -2.69
CA ILE A 161 11.76 4.96 -1.99
C ILE A 161 12.31 5.17 -0.57
N LEU A 162 13.28 6.08 -0.37
CA LEU A 162 13.78 6.45 0.95
C LEU A 162 12.69 7.01 1.86
N VAL A 163 11.77 7.82 1.34
CA VAL A 163 10.59 8.27 2.10
C VAL A 163 9.72 7.07 2.50
N SER A 164 9.57 6.09 1.62
CA SER A 164 8.78 4.86 1.89
C SER A 164 9.45 3.99 2.95
N LEU A 165 10.78 3.82 2.88
CA LEU A 165 11.59 3.14 3.89
C LEU A 165 11.49 3.82 5.25
N THR A 166 11.78 5.12 5.32
CA THR A 166 11.82 5.88 6.56
C THR A 166 10.44 5.91 7.24
N THR A 167 9.37 6.14 6.50
CA THR A 167 8.00 6.10 7.04
C THR A 167 7.59 4.70 7.50
N THR A 168 8.05 3.64 6.82
CA THR A 168 7.83 2.25 7.26
C THR A 168 8.55 1.97 8.59
N LEU A 169 9.81 2.42 8.74
CA LEU A 169 10.56 2.30 10.00
C LEU A 169 9.93 3.12 11.14
N ILE A 170 9.53 4.36 10.86
CA ILE A 170 8.84 5.22 11.84
C ILE A 170 7.51 4.58 12.27
N SER A 171 6.80 3.88 11.38
CA SER A 171 5.54 3.18 11.70
C SER A 171 5.72 2.09 12.75
N ILE A 172 6.92 1.48 12.86
CA ILE A 172 7.22 0.49 13.91
C ILE A 172 7.22 1.15 15.29
N GLY A 173 7.82 2.35 15.41
CA GLY A 173 7.86 3.12 16.65
C GLY A 173 6.57 3.89 16.96
N HIS A 174 5.86 4.32 15.92
CA HIS A 174 4.62 5.10 16.01
C HIS A 174 3.45 4.42 15.27
N PRO A 175 3.04 3.21 15.70
CA PRO A 175 2.06 2.39 15.00
C PRO A 175 0.62 2.92 15.09
N LYS A 176 0.37 4.11 15.64
CA LYS A 176 -0.97 4.74 15.64
C LYS A 176 -1.00 6.06 14.86
N SER A 177 0.10 6.41 14.20
CA SER A 177 0.17 7.66 13.45
C SER A 177 -0.47 7.52 12.08
N PHE A 178 -1.62 8.17 11.89
CA PHE A 178 -2.27 8.29 10.59
C PHE A 178 -1.35 8.94 9.56
N LEU A 179 -0.73 10.07 9.91
CA LEU A 179 0.14 10.81 8.99
C LEU A 179 1.32 9.96 8.49
N VAL A 180 1.97 9.19 9.36
CA VAL A 180 3.10 8.33 8.94
C VAL A 180 2.62 7.28 7.93
N SER A 181 1.46 6.69 8.18
CA SER A 181 0.87 5.70 7.27
C SER A 181 0.39 6.32 5.96
N PHE A 182 -0.19 7.51 6.02
CA PHE A 182 -0.62 8.29 4.86
C PHE A 182 0.57 8.65 3.98
N VAL A 183 1.65 9.18 4.56
CA VAL A 183 2.87 9.53 3.81
C VAL A 183 3.52 8.29 3.22
N ARG A 184 3.54 7.14 3.93
CA ARG A 184 4.01 5.86 3.37
C ARG A 184 3.21 5.44 2.15
N SER A 185 1.87 5.49 2.21
CA SER A 185 1.01 5.11 1.07
C SER A 185 1.12 6.11 -0.08
N ALA A 186 1.25 7.40 0.23
CA ALA A 186 1.52 8.45 -0.74
C ALA A 186 2.87 8.28 -1.43
N SER A 187 3.91 7.89 -0.71
CA SER A 187 5.23 7.67 -1.31
C SER A 187 5.24 6.43 -2.20
N ILE A 188 4.56 5.34 -1.82
CA ILE A 188 4.35 4.16 -2.69
C ILE A 188 3.60 4.54 -3.97
N LEU A 189 2.53 5.34 -3.86
CA LEU A 189 1.83 5.88 -5.04
C LEU A 189 2.77 6.69 -5.93
N PHE A 190 3.59 7.57 -5.34
CA PHE A 190 4.53 8.40 -6.08
C PHE A 190 5.62 7.58 -6.76
N GLN A 191 6.14 6.52 -6.13
CA GLN A 191 7.04 5.59 -6.81
C GLN A 191 6.40 5.09 -8.11
N GLY A 192 5.14 4.65 -8.05
CA GLY A 192 4.42 4.14 -9.22
C GLY A 192 4.24 5.18 -10.32
N VAL A 193 3.87 6.41 -9.97
CA VAL A 193 3.77 7.52 -10.93
C VAL A 193 5.14 7.79 -11.56
N TRP A 194 6.19 7.85 -10.75
CA TRP A 194 7.54 8.16 -11.23
C TRP A 194 8.08 7.05 -12.12
N PHE A 195 7.86 5.77 -11.79
CA PHE A 195 8.17 4.63 -12.68
C PHE A 195 7.54 4.80 -14.06
N ILE A 196 6.25 5.16 -14.16
CA ILE A 196 5.61 5.41 -15.45
C ILE A 196 6.28 6.57 -16.19
N VAL A 197 6.61 7.66 -15.49
CA VAL A 197 7.31 8.82 -16.06
C VAL A 197 8.67 8.40 -16.63
N ILE A 198 9.47 7.65 -15.88
CA ILE A 198 10.76 7.11 -16.34
C ILE A 198 10.57 6.31 -17.63
N GLY A 199 9.59 5.39 -17.64
CA GLY A 199 9.26 4.56 -18.79
C GLY A 199 8.98 5.38 -20.06
N TYR A 200 8.16 6.42 -19.98
CA TYR A 200 7.86 7.24 -21.16
C TYR A 200 9.01 8.18 -21.54
N MET A 201 9.65 8.82 -20.57
CA MET A 201 10.62 9.88 -20.84
C MET A 201 11.94 9.38 -21.44
N LEU A 202 12.33 8.14 -21.13
CA LEU A 202 13.59 7.57 -21.62
C LEU A 202 13.43 6.74 -22.90
N TRP A 203 12.24 6.18 -23.16
CA TRP A 203 11.99 5.29 -24.31
C TRP A 203 11.03 5.85 -25.37
N THR A 204 10.64 7.13 -25.27
CA THR A 204 9.84 7.82 -26.30
C THR A 204 10.68 8.91 -26.97
N PRO A 205 11.02 8.80 -28.27
CA PRO A 205 11.91 9.74 -28.96
C PRO A 205 11.49 11.21 -28.85
N GLU A 206 10.19 11.49 -28.85
CA GLU A 206 9.62 12.84 -28.78
C GLU A 206 9.87 13.54 -27.43
N PHE A 207 10.14 12.77 -26.37
CA PHE A 207 10.40 13.31 -25.02
C PHE A 207 11.89 13.47 -24.71
N ILE A 208 12.78 13.07 -25.62
CA ILE A 208 14.22 13.16 -25.41
C ILE A 208 14.67 14.64 -25.39
N PRO A 209 15.41 15.08 -24.36
CA PRO A 209 15.89 16.45 -24.27
C PRO A 209 16.76 16.84 -25.47
N LYS A 210 16.63 18.10 -25.92
CA LYS A 210 17.42 18.64 -27.03
C LYS A 210 18.93 18.49 -26.75
N GLY A 211 19.65 17.93 -27.72
CA GLY A 211 21.09 17.64 -27.61
C GLY A 211 21.39 16.26 -27.03
N CYS A 212 20.37 15.47 -26.71
CA CYS A 212 20.45 14.07 -26.35
C CYS A 212 19.80 13.17 -27.41
N PHE A 213 20.18 11.90 -27.43
CA PHE A 213 19.74 10.90 -28.39
C PHE A 213 19.69 9.52 -27.72
N ILE A 214 18.87 8.63 -28.28
CA ILE A 214 18.81 7.24 -27.83
C ILE A 214 19.96 6.49 -28.51
N ASN A 215 20.77 5.80 -27.72
CA ASN A 215 21.84 4.93 -28.17
C ASN A 215 21.57 3.49 -27.72
N PHE A 216 22.02 2.51 -28.49
CA PHE A 216 21.92 1.11 -28.11
C PHE A 216 23.28 0.61 -27.61
N GLU A 217 23.36 0.28 -26.32
CA GLU A 217 24.59 -0.13 -25.65
C GLU A 217 24.31 -1.40 -24.85
N GLU A 218 25.21 -2.38 -24.87
CA GLU A 218 25.14 -3.61 -24.05
C GLU A 218 23.78 -4.34 -24.05
N GLY A 219 23.02 -4.25 -25.15
CA GLY A 219 21.73 -4.92 -25.31
C GLY A 219 20.50 -4.12 -24.85
N HIS A 220 20.65 -2.85 -24.44
CA HIS A 220 19.55 -1.98 -24.03
C HIS A 220 19.66 -0.57 -24.63
N GLN A 221 18.55 0.16 -24.62
CA GLN A 221 18.49 1.54 -25.10
C GLN A 221 18.78 2.50 -23.93
N VAL A 222 19.76 3.38 -24.11
CA VAL A 222 20.18 4.39 -23.14
C VAL A 222 20.15 5.78 -23.75
N VAL A 223 19.89 6.81 -22.94
CA VAL A 223 19.89 8.19 -23.41
C VAL A 223 21.28 8.81 -23.19
N ARG A 224 21.96 9.14 -24.29
CA ARG A 224 23.27 9.84 -24.30
C ARG A 224 23.11 11.27 -24.78
N CYS A 225 24.04 12.15 -24.41
CA CYS A 225 24.02 13.56 -24.81
C CYS A 225 25.34 13.95 -25.48
N HIS A 226 25.29 14.85 -26.47
CA HIS A 226 26.46 15.24 -27.28
C HIS A 226 27.55 16.01 -26.50
N GLY A 227 27.28 16.45 -25.27
CA GLY A 227 28.26 17.11 -24.42
C GLY A 227 27.69 17.53 -23.07
N GLU A 228 28.57 18.01 -22.18
CA GLU A 228 28.24 18.36 -20.79
C GLU A 228 27.12 19.41 -20.67
N ALA A 229 27.09 20.42 -21.53
CA ALA A 229 26.04 21.44 -21.50
C ALA A 229 24.64 20.86 -21.79
N ALA A 230 24.54 19.92 -22.74
CA ALA A 230 23.29 19.23 -23.05
C ALA A 230 22.89 18.28 -21.91
N LEU A 231 23.86 17.57 -21.33
CA LEU A 231 23.64 16.69 -20.18
C LEU A 231 23.14 17.45 -18.95
N HIS A 232 23.80 18.55 -18.58
CA HIS A 232 23.38 19.41 -17.46
C HIS A 232 21.97 19.97 -17.67
N ARG A 233 21.66 20.40 -18.89
CA ARG A 233 20.31 20.84 -19.24
C ARG A 233 19.29 19.71 -19.07
N ALA A 234 19.59 18.52 -19.60
CA ALA A 234 18.71 17.37 -19.50
C ALA A 234 18.43 17.02 -18.03
N LYS A 235 19.47 16.90 -17.19
CA LYS A 235 19.33 16.66 -15.75
C LYS A 235 18.51 17.72 -15.04
N SER A 236 18.69 19.00 -15.40
CA SER A 236 17.91 20.10 -14.83
C SER A 236 16.42 20.00 -15.19
N LEU A 237 16.09 19.57 -16.42
CA LEU A 237 14.70 19.32 -16.83
C LEU A 237 14.08 18.16 -16.05
N VAL A 238 14.83 17.07 -15.81
CA VAL A 238 14.37 15.95 -14.97
C VAL A 238 14.04 16.45 -13.55
N ASN A 239 14.90 17.29 -12.96
CA ASN A 239 14.66 17.86 -11.63
C ASN A 239 13.39 18.73 -11.59
N LEU A 240 13.20 19.61 -12.58
CA LEU A 240 12.00 20.44 -12.68
C LEU A 240 10.73 19.59 -12.83
N GLN A 241 10.80 18.56 -13.68
CA GLN A 241 9.70 17.62 -13.88
C GLN A 241 9.35 16.92 -12.56
N PHE A 242 10.32 16.40 -11.83
CA PHE A 242 10.10 15.77 -10.53
C PHE A 242 9.44 16.73 -9.53
N CYS A 243 9.91 17.98 -9.45
CA CYS A 243 9.29 19.01 -8.60
C CYS A 243 7.82 19.26 -8.97
N TRP A 244 7.50 19.35 -10.27
CA TRP A 244 6.11 19.54 -10.72
C TRP A 244 5.23 18.33 -10.41
N PHE A 245 5.73 17.10 -10.61
CA PHE A 245 5.01 15.89 -10.23
C PHE A 245 4.80 15.82 -8.71
N SER A 246 5.79 16.22 -7.90
CA SER A 246 5.66 16.27 -6.44
C SER A 246 4.57 17.25 -6.00
N VAL A 247 4.51 18.46 -6.59
CA VAL A 247 3.44 19.44 -6.34
C VAL A 247 2.09 18.88 -6.78
N GLY A 248 2.00 18.32 -7.99
CA GLY A 248 0.76 17.74 -8.51
C GLY A 248 0.21 16.60 -7.65
N ILE A 249 1.07 15.68 -7.23
CA ILE A 249 0.70 14.59 -6.33
C ILE A 249 0.25 15.13 -4.98
N THR A 250 0.91 16.15 -4.44
CA THR A 250 0.48 16.79 -3.19
C THR A 250 -0.94 17.33 -3.30
N ILE A 251 -1.26 18.04 -4.39
CA ILE A 251 -2.62 18.56 -4.65
C ILE A 251 -3.63 17.42 -4.73
N VAL A 252 -3.31 16.36 -5.48
CA VAL A 252 -4.19 15.18 -5.64
C VAL A 252 -4.42 14.50 -4.29
N LEU A 253 -3.38 14.27 -3.50
CA LEU A 253 -3.46 13.60 -2.21
C LEU A 253 -4.31 14.37 -1.21
N VAL A 254 -4.09 15.68 -1.08
CA VAL A 254 -4.87 16.53 -0.17
C VAL A 254 -6.32 16.62 -0.64
N SER A 255 -6.56 16.78 -1.94
CA SER A 255 -7.91 16.80 -2.50
C SER A 255 -8.63 15.48 -2.27
N PHE A 256 -7.94 14.35 -2.49
CA PHE A 256 -8.48 13.01 -2.29
C PHE A 256 -8.85 12.76 -0.83
N TYR A 257 -8.00 13.18 0.11
CA TYR A 257 -8.30 13.16 1.54
C TYR A 257 -9.57 13.96 1.85
N LEU A 258 -9.64 15.22 1.44
CA LEU A 258 -10.79 16.09 1.74
C LEU A 258 -12.11 15.55 1.18
N VAL A 259 -12.07 14.99 -0.04
CA VAL A 259 -13.26 14.39 -0.66
C VAL A 259 -13.73 13.15 0.11
N LEU A 260 -12.81 12.26 0.47
CA LEU A 260 -13.16 11.04 1.20
C LEU A 260 -13.60 11.32 2.63
N ASP A 261 -12.92 12.23 3.33
CA ASP A 261 -13.27 12.61 4.69
C ASP A 261 -14.70 13.15 4.76
N ARG A 262 -15.04 14.08 3.86
CA ARG A 262 -16.41 14.60 3.73
C ARG A 262 -17.43 13.53 3.35
N PHE A 263 -17.04 12.56 2.51
CA PHE A 263 -17.92 11.46 2.11
C PHE A 263 -18.23 10.53 3.28
N PHE A 264 -17.23 10.20 4.10
CA PHE A 264 -17.41 9.32 5.25
C PHE A 264 -18.09 10.03 6.43
N ASP A 265 -17.81 11.32 6.66
CA ASP A 265 -18.47 12.12 7.69
C ASP A 265 -20.00 12.16 7.48
N LYS A 266 -20.45 12.47 6.26
CA LYS A 266 -21.88 12.39 5.88
C LYS A 266 -22.50 11.02 6.10
N LYS A 267 -21.72 9.95 5.87
CA LYS A 267 -22.21 8.58 6.05
C LYS A 267 -22.38 8.24 7.52
N VAL A 268 -21.48 8.71 8.38
CA VAL A 268 -21.60 8.58 9.83
C VAL A 268 -22.81 9.36 10.33
N GLU A 269 -22.99 10.61 9.90
CA GLU A 269 -24.15 11.44 10.26
C GLU A 269 -25.48 10.82 9.82
N TYR A 270 -25.56 10.30 8.59
CA TYR A 270 -26.77 9.62 8.11
C TYR A 270 -27.09 8.34 8.90
N SER A 271 -26.06 7.55 9.23
CA SER A 271 -26.25 6.33 10.02
C SER A 271 -26.70 6.62 11.45
N THR A 272 -26.19 7.68 12.09
CA THR A 272 -26.61 8.06 13.44
C THR A 272 -28.03 8.64 13.46
N LEU A 273 -28.44 9.34 12.40
CA LEU A 273 -29.82 9.81 12.25
C LEU A 273 -30.81 8.65 12.09
N ILE A 274 -30.53 7.66 11.23
CA ILE A 274 -31.40 6.47 11.10
C ILE A 274 -31.52 5.74 12.44
N THR A 275 -30.41 5.50 13.14
CA THR A 275 -30.46 4.81 14.43
C THR A 275 -31.30 5.58 15.46
N ARG A 276 -31.25 6.92 15.44
CA ARG A 276 -32.10 7.76 16.30
C ARG A 276 -33.58 7.71 15.90
N GLU A 277 -33.88 7.76 14.61
CA GLU A 277 -35.26 7.64 14.11
C GLU A 277 -35.86 6.26 14.47
N GLU A 278 -35.08 5.18 14.33
CA GLU A 278 -35.48 3.84 14.78
C GLU A 278 -35.67 3.78 16.30
N GLU A 279 -34.74 4.32 17.10
CA GLU A 279 -34.88 4.38 18.57
C GLU A 279 -36.10 5.20 19.00
N ASP A 280 -36.37 6.33 18.34
CA ASP A 280 -37.53 7.18 18.61
C ASP A 280 -38.84 6.46 18.23
N GLU A 281 -38.91 5.78 17.08
CA GLU A 281 -40.09 5.01 16.64
C GLU A 281 -40.40 3.85 17.60
N TYR A 282 -39.38 3.14 18.10
CA TYR A 282 -39.55 2.11 19.13
C TYR A 282 -39.93 2.71 20.51
N SER A 283 -39.47 3.92 20.85
CA SER A 283 -39.80 4.57 22.13
C SER A 283 -41.25 5.06 22.19
N VAL A 284 -41.81 5.55 21.08
CA VAL A 284 -43.20 6.01 20.97
C VAL A 284 -44.18 4.83 21.13
N ASP A 285 -43.82 3.66 20.63
CA ASP A 285 -44.65 2.45 20.75
C ASP A 285 -44.70 1.91 22.19
N VAL A 286 -43.62 2.03 22.96
CA VAL A 286 -43.58 1.61 24.37
C VAL A 286 -44.41 2.55 25.25
N GLU A 287 -44.41 3.86 25.00
CA GLU A 287 -45.21 4.81 25.79
C GLU A 287 -46.73 4.70 25.52
N SER A 288 -47.12 4.17 24.35
CA SER A 288 -48.52 3.86 24.02
C SER A 288 -49.08 2.65 24.80
N GLN A 289 -48.22 1.69 25.18
CA GLN A 289 -48.64 0.51 25.95
C GLN A 289 -48.81 0.79 27.45
N THR A 290 -48.11 1.80 28.00
CA THR A 290 -48.21 2.15 29.43
C THR A 290 -49.48 2.92 29.76
N LYS A 291 -50.11 3.60 28.80
CA LYS A 291 -51.38 4.33 29.01
C LYS A 291 -52.63 3.44 29.00
N ASN A 292 -52.55 2.19 28.56
CA ASN A 292 -53.69 1.26 28.50
C ASN A 292 -53.84 0.32 29.72
N LYS A 293 -53.00 0.46 30.76
CA LYS A 293 -53.15 -0.30 32.03
C LYS A 293 -53.59 0.60 33.19
N HIS A 294 -54.69 1.31 33.03
CA HIS A 294 -55.45 1.84 34.17
C HIS A 294 -56.95 1.75 33.92
N GLY A 295 -57.47 0.51 33.97
CA GLY A 295 -58.87 0.25 33.70
C GLY A 295 -59.30 -1.18 34.03
N ASN A 296 -59.61 -1.38 35.32
CA ASN A 296 -60.68 -2.27 35.79
C ASN A 296 -60.48 -3.81 35.79
N SER A 297 -60.39 -4.39 37.00
CA SER A 297 -61.21 -5.52 37.52
C SER A 297 -60.44 -6.27 38.61
N ARG A 298 -60.67 -5.99 39.90
CA ARG A 298 -61.56 -6.70 40.84
C ARG A 298 -61.20 -8.17 41.13
N ASN A 299 -60.69 -8.35 42.36
CA ASN A 299 -60.85 -9.46 43.32
C ASN A 299 -61.26 -10.85 42.82
N TYR A 300 -60.42 -11.86 43.14
CA TYR A 300 -60.87 -13.12 43.71
C TYR A 300 -59.89 -13.61 44.78
N ILE A 301 -60.41 -13.74 46.01
CA ILE A 301 -59.81 -14.44 47.15
C ILE A 301 -60.35 -15.88 47.13
N GLY A 302 -59.48 -16.87 47.38
CA GLY A 302 -59.86 -18.27 47.59
C GLY A 302 -58.74 -19.08 48.22
N MET A 303 -58.86 -19.33 49.52
CA MET A 303 -57.99 -20.16 50.38
C MET A 303 -58.01 -21.65 50.01
N ALA A 304 -56.90 -22.39 50.25
CA ALA A 304 -56.75 -23.35 51.37
C ALA A 304 -55.79 -24.54 51.08
N ALA A 305 -55.03 -24.89 52.14
CA ALA A 305 -54.31 -26.14 52.44
C ALA A 305 -53.03 -26.46 51.63
N GLY A 306 -51.88 -26.81 52.21
CA GLY A 306 -51.46 -27.12 53.58
C GLY A 306 -50.34 -28.19 53.56
N ARG A 307 -49.38 -28.12 54.51
CA ARG A 307 -48.21 -29.00 54.78
C ARG A 307 -46.96 -28.70 53.93
N GLY A 308 -45.73 -28.56 54.45
CA GLY A 308 -45.16 -28.68 55.79
C GLY A 308 -43.65 -29.01 55.68
N PHE A 309 -42.82 -28.40 56.54
CA PHE A 309 -41.39 -28.67 56.84
C PHE A 309 -40.35 -28.36 55.75
N ALA A 310 -39.11 -27.93 56.03
CA ALA A 310 -38.46 -27.25 57.15
C ALA A 310 -37.06 -26.80 56.64
N SER A 311 -36.53 -25.77 57.28
CA SER A 311 -35.21 -25.14 57.14
C SER A 311 -34.01 -26.08 57.36
N VAL A 312 -32.90 -25.85 56.65
CA VAL A 312 -31.52 -25.90 57.20
C VAL A 312 -30.64 -24.92 56.41
N ASP A 313 -30.24 -23.83 57.09
CA ASP A 313 -29.02 -23.06 56.84
C ASP A 313 -27.80 -23.89 57.27
N ILE A 314 -26.64 -23.70 56.62
CA ILE A 314 -25.31 -23.69 57.27
C ILE A 314 -24.34 -22.89 56.39
N GLU A 315 -23.74 -21.88 57.04
CA GLU A 315 -22.63 -21.02 56.61
C GLU A 315 -21.31 -21.78 56.39
N LYS A 316 -20.47 -21.33 55.45
CA LYS A 316 -19.26 -20.52 55.70
C LYS A 316 -18.46 -20.32 54.42
#